data_AF-A0A0Q5PWC0-F1
#
_entry.id   AF-A0A0Q5PWC0-F1
#
_cell.length_a   1.000
_cell.length_b   1.000
_cell.length_c   1.000
_cell.angle_alpha   90.00
_cell.angle_beta   90.00
_cell.angle_gamma   90.00
#
_symmetry.space_group_name_H-M   'P 1'
#
loop_
_entity.id
_entity.type
_entity.pdbx_description
1 polymer ?
#
loop_
_entity_poly.entity_id
_entity_poly.type
_entity_poly.pdbx_seq_one_letter_code
_entity_poly.pdbx_strand_id
1 'polypeptide(L)'
;MKKLLTTFLLLYSLAIFSQTYHFDYYLYYKSELTRNHNTDTRDYQFLVDSKAHAYEMKFRYENKKTTATIVDYDKEITHFFNVKNISFPLKNEHFEYLYSVKIQSVKKQFEEDFNRRFFSSELISQQDGLFEYSIKEFRNKRMKNPSSKARVEFAKFDADLSSFVLNKLFDYQEIYKKLDFKENYIVKSATNKFDGAVVSYKLEAVEPQNLDLIISKDQLKF
;
A
#
# COMPACT_ATOMS: atom_id res chain seq x y z
N MET A 1 -17.74 20.96 -38.75
CA MET A 1 -17.72 20.72 -37.28
C MET A 1 -18.25 19.34 -36.88
N LYS A 2 -19.36 18.82 -37.45
CA LYS A 2 -19.89 17.48 -37.08
C LYS A 2 -18.88 16.33 -37.25
N LYS A 3 -18.06 16.35 -38.31
CA LYS A 3 -17.01 15.33 -38.57
C LYS A 3 -15.88 15.33 -37.54
N LEU A 4 -15.49 16.51 -37.02
CA LEU A 4 -14.49 16.65 -35.96
C LEU A 4 -15.01 16.09 -34.63
N LEU A 5 -16.30 16.31 -34.33
CA LEU A 5 -16.93 15.78 -33.12
C LEU A 5 -16.92 14.25 -33.09
N THR A 6 -17.14 13.60 -34.25
CA THR A 6 -17.09 12.13 -34.37
C THR A 6 -15.68 11.60 -34.19
N THR A 7 -14.66 12.29 -34.71
CA THR A 7 -13.25 11.93 -34.50
C THR A 7 -12.85 12.07 -33.03
N PHE A 8 -13.27 13.15 -32.36
CA PHE A 8 -13.07 13.31 -30.92
C PHE A 8 -13.79 12.22 -30.11
N LEU A 9 -15.02 11.85 -30.48
CA LEU A 9 -15.76 10.77 -29.81
C LEU A 9 -15.11 9.39 -30.01
N LEU A 10 -14.60 9.11 -31.21
CA LEU A 10 -13.91 7.87 -31.53
C LEU A 10 -12.57 7.76 -30.79
N LEU A 11 -11.79 8.85 -30.73
CA LEU A 11 -10.56 8.92 -29.94
C LEU A 11 -10.84 8.78 -28.44
N TYR A 12 -11.93 9.37 -27.95
CA TYR A 12 -12.36 9.20 -26.56
C TYR A 12 -12.76 7.75 -26.28
N SER A 13 -13.45 7.07 -27.19
CA SER A 13 -13.88 5.68 -27.02
C SER A 13 -12.73 4.66 -26.93
N LEU A 14 -11.57 4.97 -27.55
CA LEU A 14 -10.36 4.17 -27.43
C LEU A 14 -9.69 4.34 -26.05
N ALA A 15 -9.82 5.52 -25.43
CA ALA A 15 -9.30 5.81 -24.09
C ALA A 15 -10.14 5.21 -22.95
N ILE A 16 -11.40 4.82 -23.21
CA ILE A 16 -12.34 4.33 -22.17
C ILE A 16 -12.01 2.92 -21.65
N PHE A 17 -11.09 2.17 -22.29
CA PHE A 17 -10.83 0.77 -21.93
C PHE A 17 -9.40 0.46 -21.49
N SER A 18 -8.54 1.47 -21.31
CA SER A 18 -7.24 1.31 -20.67
C SER A 18 -7.35 1.54 -19.16
N GLN A 19 -6.55 0.81 -18.39
CA GLN A 19 -6.41 1.07 -16.95
C GLN A 19 -5.13 1.86 -16.72
N THR A 20 -5.26 3.03 -16.08
CA THR A 20 -4.10 3.86 -15.72
C THR A 20 -3.91 3.80 -14.21
N TYR A 21 -2.67 3.56 -13.79
CA TYR A 21 -2.25 3.54 -12.40
C TYR A 21 -1.18 4.61 -12.20
N HIS A 22 -1.49 5.60 -11.38
CA HIS A 22 -0.55 6.64 -10.98
C HIS A 22 0.20 6.22 -9.72
N PHE A 23 1.48 6.55 -9.64
CA PHE A 23 2.31 6.39 -8.45
C PHE A 23 3.19 7.62 -8.22
N ASP A 24 3.09 8.20 -7.03
CA ASP A 24 3.80 9.41 -6.64
C ASP A 24 4.90 9.18 -5.59
N TYR A 25 4.95 7.99 -4.96
CA TYR A 25 6.03 7.62 -4.06
C TYR A 25 6.46 6.17 -4.20
N TYR A 26 7.77 5.95 -4.08
CA TYR A 26 8.37 4.66 -3.78
C TYR A 26 8.70 4.60 -2.29
N LEU A 27 8.36 3.47 -1.68
CA LEU A 27 8.56 3.21 -0.26
C LEU A 27 9.33 1.91 -0.08
N TYR A 28 10.39 1.97 0.72
CA TYR A 28 11.16 0.80 1.13
C TYR A 28 11.23 0.70 2.65
N TYR A 29 10.70 -0.40 3.18
CA TYR A 29 10.78 -0.77 4.58
C TYR A 29 11.49 -2.12 4.74
N LYS A 30 12.35 -2.21 5.75
CA LYS A 30 12.75 -3.50 6.32
C LYS A 30 11.75 -3.91 7.38
N SER A 31 11.40 -5.19 7.39
CA SER A 31 10.54 -5.77 8.41
C SER A 31 11.19 -6.97 9.06
N GLU A 32 10.97 -7.12 10.35
CA GLU A 32 11.38 -8.28 11.13
C GLU A 32 10.17 -8.87 11.84
N LEU A 33 9.97 -10.17 11.72
CA LEU A 33 8.96 -10.93 12.46
C LEU A 33 9.68 -11.92 13.37
N THR A 34 9.59 -11.68 14.68
CA THR A 34 10.13 -12.59 15.69
C THR A 34 9.03 -13.40 16.35
N ARG A 35 9.16 -14.73 16.36
CA ARG A 35 8.27 -15.65 17.08
C ARG A 35 9.08 -16.82 17.63
N ASN A 36 8.90 -17.13 18.93
CA ASN A 36 9.60 -18.24 19.59
C ASN A 36 11.12 -18.22 19.37
N HIS A 37 11.74 -17.03 19.50
CA HIS A 37 13.18 -16.78 19.26
C HIS A 37 13.68 -16.91 17.81
N ASN A 38 12.81 -17.23 16.85
CA ASN A 38 13.14 -17.21 15.43
C ASN A 38 12.75 -15.86 14.83
N THR A 39 13.65 -15.24 14.06
CA THR A 39 13.41 -13.97 13.36
C THR A 39 13.46 -14.19 11.86
N ASP A 40 12.40 -13.81 11.16
CA ASP A 40 12.33 -13.71 9.71
C ASP A 40 12.44 -12.24 9.30
N THR A 41 13.26 -11.93 8.31
CA THR A 41 13.50 -10.57 7.82
C THR A 41 13.02 -10.44 6.39
N ARG A 42 12.28 -9.38 6.07
CA ARG A 42 11.73 -9.15 4.74
C ARG A 42 11.90 -7.70 4.30
N ASP A 43 12.17 -7.55 3.02
CA ASP A 43 12.13 -6.25 2.35
C ASP A 43 10.74 -6.00 1.78
N TYR A 44 10.12 -4.90 2.19
CA TYR A 44 8.87 -4.41 1.64
C TYR A 44 9.15 -3.18 0.79
N GLN A 45 9.15 -3.38 -0.52
CA GLN A 45 9.32 -2.34 -1.52
C GLN A 45 8.03 -2.18 -2.31
N PHE A 46 7.48 -0.97 -2.35
CA PHE A 46 6.22 -0.73 -3.05
C PHE A 46 6.10 0.70 -3.58
N LEU A 47 5.40 0.85 -4.70
CA LEU A 47 4.93 2.15 -5.21
C LEU A 47 3.50 2.38 -4.77
N VAL A 48 3.18 3.64 -4.44
CA VAL A 48 1.88 4.06 -3.94
C VAL A 48 1.39 5.32 -4.64
N ASP A 49 0.08 5.52 -4.61
CA ASP A 49 -0.57 6.80 -4.91
C ASP A 49 -0.99 7.42 -3.57
N SER A 50 -0.45 8.58 -3.22
CA SER A 50 -0.78 9.24 -1.96
C SER A 50 -2.23 9.73 -1.87
N LYS A 51 -2.95 9.81 -2.98
CA LYS A 51 -4.36 10.18 -3.05
C LYS A 51 -5.30 8.98 -3.15
N ALA A 52 -4.77 7.80 -3.50
CA ALA A 52 -5.56 6.59 -3.68
C ALA A 52 -5.00 5.41 -2.87
N HIS A 53 -5.80 4.89 -1.94
CA HIS A 53 -5.42 3.74 -1.11
C HIS A 53 -5.97 2.40 -1.64
N ALA A 54 -6.59 2.38 -2.83
CA ALA A 54 -7.26 1.22 -3.40
C ALA A 54 -6.30 0.20 -4.05
N TYR A 55 -5.08 0.64 -4.38
CA TYR A 55 -4.06 -0.19 -4.99
C TYR A 55 -2.67 0.19 -4.52
N GLU A 56 -1.74 -0.76 -4.62
CA GLU A 56 -0.31 -0.54 -4.47
C GLU A 56 0.43 -1.48 -5.44
N MET A 57 1.61 -1.07 -5.91
CA MET A 57 2.49 -1.95 -6.66
C MET A 57 3.56 -2.49 -5.73
N LYS A 58 3.67 -3.81 -5.61
CA LYS A 58 4.71 -4.48 -4.79
C LYS A 58 5.83 -4.98 -5.67
N PHE A 59 7.07 -4.83 -5.23
CA PHE A 59 8.22 -5.46 -5.85
C PHE A 59 8.58 -6.76 -5.14
N ARG A 60 9.04 -7.75 -5.90
CA ARG A 60 9.66 -8.96 -5.37
C ARG A 60 10.94 -9.24 -6.14
N TYR A 61 12.00 -9.56 -5.40
CA TYR A 61 13.24 -10.05 -5.99
C TYR A 61 13.36 -11.55 -5.72
N GLU A 62 13.34 -12.34 -6.78
CA GLU A 62 13.42 -13.80 -6.69
C GLU A 62 14.21 -14.33 -7.90
N ASN A 63 15.10 -15.30 -7.68
CA ASN A 63 15.91 -15.92 -8.73
C ASN A 63 16.64 -14.91 -9.65
N LYS A 64 17.23 -13.86 -9.05
CA LYS A 64 17.93 -12.76 -9.74
C LYS A 64 17.06 -11.94 -10.69
N LYS A 65 15.73 -11.97 -10.52
CA LYS A 65 14.78 -11.18 -11.29
C LYS A 65 13.94 -10.35 -10.34
N THR A 66 13.69 -9.11 -10.74
CA THR A 66 12.70 -8.26 -10.09
C THR A 66 11.38 -8.39 -10.85
N THR A 67 10.32 -8.71 -10.11
CA THR A 67 8.95 -8.63 -10.60
C THR A 67 8.20 -7.56 -9.83
N ALA A 68 7.12 -7.06 -10.44
CA ALA A 68 6.21 -6.15 -9.76
C ALA A 68 4.76 -6.61 -9.95
N THR A 69 3.93 -6.38 -8.95
CA THR A 69 2.49 -6.68 -9.02
C THR A 69 1.66 -5.52 -8.52
N ILE A 70 0.70 -5.06 -9.34
CA ILE A 70 -0.35 -4.14 -8.89
C ILE A 70 -1.52 -4.98 -8.43
N VAL A 71 -1.95 -4.82 -7.18
CA VAL A 71 -3.20 -5.39 -6.69
C VAL A 71 -4.21 -4.27 -6.56
N ASP A 72 -5.31 -4.35 -7.32
CA ASP A 72 -6.39 -3.37 -7.32
C ASP A 72 -7.66 -4.05 -6.77
N TYR A 73 -7.97 -3.72 -5.51
CA TYR A 73 -9.07 -4.35 -4.78
C TYR A 73 -10.45 -3.87 -5.25
N ASP A 74 -10.54 -2.64 -5.76
CA ASP A 74 -11.80 -2.08 -6.24
C ASP A 74 -12.25 -2.74 -7.54
N LYS A 75 -11.29 -2.97 -8.44
CA LYS A 75 -11.50 -3.65 -9.72
C LYS A 75 -11.32 -5.17 -9.67
N GLU A 76 -10.94 -5.72 -8.52
CA GLU A 76 -10.76 -7.16 -8.28
C GLU A 76 -9.79 -7.79 -9.30
N ILE A 77 -8.65 -7.14 -9.52
CA ILE A 77 -7.65 -7.56 -10.50
C ILE A 77 -6.23 -7.48 -9.95
N THR A 78 -5.35 -8.34 -10.42
CA THR A 78 -3.91 -8.23 -10.20
C THR A 78 -3.18 -8.24 -11.53
N HIS A 79 -2.27 -7.27 -11.69
CA HIS A 79 -1.42 -7.11 -12.87
C HIS A 79 0.01 -7.53 -12.54
N PHE A 80 0.66 -8.27 -13.43
CA PHE A 80 2.01 -8.79 -13.24
C PHE A 80 2.98 -8.20 -14.26
N PHE A 81 4.17 -7.85 -13.79
CA PHE A 81 5.22 -7.23 -14.58
C PHE A 81 6.59 -7.86 -14.30
N ASN A 82 7.43 -7.95 -15.32
CA ASN A 82 8.89 -8.03 -15.16
C ASN A 82 9.45 -6.62 -15.03
N VAL A 83 10.48 -6.44 -14.20
CA VAL A 83 11.16 -5.14 -14.01
C VAL A 83 12.60 -5.27 -14.49
N LYS A 84 12.97 -4.52 -15.54
CA LYS A 84 14.28 -4.62 -16.20
C LYS A 84 15.39 -3.87 -15.47
N ASN A 85 15.06 -2.74 -14.82
CA ASN A 85 16.00 -1.90 -14.10
C ASN A 85 15.28 -1.16 -12.96
N ILE A 86 15.89 -1.11 -11.78
CA ILE A 86 15.44 -0.27 -10.66
C ILE A 86 16.44 0.88 -10.53
N SER A 87 16.33 1.85 -11.43
CA SER A 87 17.00 3.14 -11.30
C SER A 87 15.95 4.22 -11.06
N PHE A 88 16.23 5.11 -10.12
CA PHE A 88 15.33 6.22 -9.79
C PHE A 88 15.69 7.49 -10.59
N PRO A 89 14.68 8.25 -11.06
CA PRO A 89 13.25 7.96 -11.00
C PRO A 89 12.86 6.78 -11.90
N LEU A 90 11.87 6.00 -11.47
CA LEU A 90 11.35 4.87 -12.25
C LEU A 90 10.62 5.38 -13.50
N LYS A 91 10.67 4.60 -14.58
CA LYS A 91 10.06 4.93 -15.87
C LYS A 91 9.23 3.77 -16.40
N ASN A 92 8.22 4.07 -17.21
CA ASN A 92 7.34 3.07 -17.83
C ASN A 92 8.11 1.98 -18.59
N GLU A 93 9.18 2.34 -19.29
CA GLU A 93 10.04 1.41 -20.04
C GLU A 93 10.73 0.35 -19.17
N HIS A 94 10.79 0.54 -17.85
CA HIS A 94 11.33 -0.45 -16.92
C HIS A 94 10.33 -1.60 -16.65
N PHE A 95 9.05 -1.43 -16.97
CA PHE A 95 7.98 -2.37 -16.67
C PHE A 95 7.52 -3.09 -17.93
N GLU A 96 7.80 -4.39 -18.00
CA GLU A 96 7.29 -5.26 -19.03
C GLU A 96 6.04 -5.97 -18.52
N TYR A 97 4.87 -5.59 -19.03
CA TYR A 97 3.60 -6.22 -18.70
C TYR A 97 3.60 -7.69 -19.14
N LEU A 98 3.14 -8.57 -18.25
CA LEU A 98 3.03 -10.01 -18.51
C LEU A 98 1.59 -10.43 -18.76
N TYR A 99 0.75 -10.28 -17.73
CA TYR A 99 -0.65 -10.71 -17.75
C TYR A 99 -1.42 -10.11 -16.57
N SER A 100 -2.72 -10.34 -16.57
CA SER A 100 -3.64 -10.01 -15.48
C SER A 100 -4.41 -11.23 -15.03
N VAL A 101 -4.79 -11.26 -13.76
CA VAL A 101 -5.73 -12.27 -13.23
C VAL A 101 -6.84 -11.57 -12.46
N LYS A 102 -8.07 -12.08 -12.58
CA LYS A 102 -9.13 -11.70 -11.65
C LYS A 102 -8.85 -12.32 -10.30
N ILE A 103 -9.08 -11.56 -9.23
CA ILE A 103 -9.04 -12.08 -7.87
C ILE A 103 -10.46 -12.30 -7.35
N GLN A 104 -10.60 -13.19 -6.38
CA GLN A 104 -11.88 -13.37 -5.70
C GLN A 104 -12.25 -12.08 -4.98
N SER A 105 -13.53 -11.69 -5.05
CA SER A 105 -14.02 -10.49 -4.36
C SER A 105 -13.74 -10.59 -2.86
N VAL A 106 -13.02 -9.59 -2.34
CA VAL A 106 -12.69 -9.45 -0.92
C VAL A 106 -13.59 -8.43 -0.21
N LYS A 107 -14.55 -7.82 -0.92
CA LYS A 107 -15.40 -6.74 -0.40
C LYS A 107 -16.16 -7.13 0.85
N LYS A 108 -16.78 -8.33 0.83
CA LYS A 108 -17.50 -8.87 1.98
C LYS A 108 -16.56 -9.09 3.17
N GLN A 109 -15.36 -9.63 2.92
CA GLN A 109 -14.37 -9.83 3.98
C GLN A 109 -13.93 -8.50 4.59
N PHE A 110 -13.68 -7.48 3.77
CA PHE A 110 -13.31 -6.15 4.26
C PHE A 110 -14.43 -5.50 5.08
N GLU A 111 -15.68 -5.65 4.66
CA GLU A 111 -16.84 -5.18 5.43
C GLU A 111 -16.97 -5.91 6.79
N GLU A 112 -16.81 -7.23 6.79
CA GLU A 112 -16.81 -8.03 8.02
C GLU A 112 -15.68 -7.60 8.96
N ASP A 113 -14.45 -7.46 8.46
CA ASP A 113 -13.30 -6.99 9.23
C ASP A 113 -13.52 -5.57 9.75
N PHE A 114 -14.06 -4.67 8.94
CA PHE A 114 -14.40 -3.31 9.35
C PHE A 114 -15.40 -3.29 10.51
N ASN A 115 -16.40 -4.17 10.51
CA ASN A 115 -17.40 -4.20 11.56
C ASN A 115 -16.91 -4.89 12.86
N ARG A 116 -15.86 -5.71 12.78
CA ARG A 116 -15.38 -6.52 13.91
C ARG A 116 -14.11 -6.00 14.56
N ARG A 117 -13.32 -5.20 13.85
CA ARG A 117 -12.02 -4.67 14.29
C ARG A 117 -12.12 -3.19 14.59
N PHE A 118 -11.64 -2.80 15.77
CA PHE A 118 -11.70 -1.44 16.28
C PHE A 118 -10.30 -0.98 16.64
N PHE A 119 -10.01 0.30 16.47
CA PHE A 119 -8.70 0.86 16.73
C PHE A 119 -8.81 2.10 17.61
N SER A 120 -7.75 2.35 18.37
CA SER A 120 -7.53 3.63 19.07
C SER A 120 -6.08 4.05 18.86
N SER A 121 -5.84 5.35 18.72
CA SER A 121 -4.50 5.95 18.70
C SER A 121 -4.37 6.99 19.82
N GLU A 122 -3.17 7.07 20.40
CA GLU A 122 -2.82 8.02 21.44
C GLU A 122 -1.40 8.52 21.19
N LEU A 123 -1.22 9.84 21.11
CA LEU A 123 0.11 10.45 21.03
C LEU A 123 0.79 10.32 22.40
N ILE A 124 1.93 9.63 22.44
CA ILE A 124 2.73 9.41 23.65
C ILE A 124 3.72 10.56 23.84
N SER A 125 4.47 10.88 22.79
CA SER A 125 5.57 11.85 22.84
C SER A 125 5.76 12.53 21.49
N GLN A 126 6.35 13.72 21.53
CA GLN A 126 6.78 14.45 20.34
C GLN A 126 8.16 15.04 20.63
N GLN A 127 9.16 14.65 19.85
CA GLN A 127 10.53 15.11 20.00
C GLN A 127 11.22 15.18 18.64
N ASP A 128 11.98 16.25 18.39
CA ASP A 128 12.82 16.41 17.19
C ASP A 128 12.08 16.17 15.85
N GLY A 129 10.81 16.59 15.78
CA GLY A 129 9.96 16.41 14.59
C GLY A 129 9.39 15.00 14.40
N LEU A 130 9.65 14.10 15.35
CA LEU A 130 9.09 12.75 15.41
C LEU A 130 7.93 12.69 16.41
N PHE A 131 6.93 11.89 16.09
CA PHE A 131 5.68 11.74 16.83
C PHE A 131 5.49 10.27 17.18
N GLU A 132 5.60 9.91 18.45
CA GLU A 132 5.39 8.54 18.90
C GLU A 132 3.93 8.33 19.31
N TYR A 133 3.28 7.35 18.70
CA TYR A 133 1.91 6.96 19.00
C TYR A 133 1.83 5.54 19.57
N SER A 134 0.94 5.34 20.54
CA SER A 134 0.40 4.04 20.87
C SER A 134 -0.83 3.78 20.02
N ILE A 135 -0.80 2.71 19.22
CA ILE A 135 -1.97 2.26 18.46
C ILE A 135 -2.40 0.91 19.00
N LYS A 136 -3.68 0.75 19.33
CA LYS A 136 -4.23 -0.46 19.93
C LYS A 136 -5.38 -0.97 19.08
N GLU A 137 -5.41 -2.27 18.84
CA GLU A 137 -6.50 -2.95 18.15
C GLU A 137 -7.37 -3.71 19.15
N PHE A 138 -8.67 -3.75 18.89
CA PHE A 138 -9.65 -4.47 19.71
C PHE A 138 -10.59 -5.27 18.81
N ARG A 139 -11.00 -6.46 19.31
CA ARG A 139 -11.99 -7.33 18.67
C ARG A 139 -13.43 -7.10 19.16
N ASN A 140 -13.65 -6.05 19.95
CA ASN A 140 -14.96 -5.72 20.50
C ASN A 140 -15.17 -4.21 20.56
N LYS A 141 -16.41 -3.78 20.32
CA LYS A 141 -16.81 -2.36 20.30
C LYS A 141 -16.59 -1.63 21.63
N ARG A 142 -16.55 -2.35 22.75
CA ARG A 142 -16.29 -1.76 24.09
C ARG A 142 -14.81 -1.44 24.30
N MET A 143 -13.93 -1.80 23.36
CA MET A 143 -12.49 -1.54 23.39
C MET A 143 -11.81 -1.98 24.70
N LYS A 144 -12.27 -3.12 25.25
CA LYS A 144 -11.63 -3.76 26.39
C LYS A 144 -10.62 -4.80 25.90
N ASN A 145 -9.48 -4.92 26.60
CA ASN A 145 -8.43 -5.90 26.35
C ASN A 145 -7.95 -5.90 24.88
N PRO A 146 -7.00 -5.02 24.53
CA PRO A 146 -6.52 -4.94 23.15
C PRO A 146 -5.90 -6.26 22.69
N SER A 147 -6.24 -6.69 21.47
CA SER A 147 -5.67 -7.89 20.83
C SER A 147 -4.25 -7.66 20.34
N SER A 148 -3.92 -6.42 19.99
CA SER A 148 -2.58 -6.03 19.60
C SER A 148 -2.27 -4.61 20.09
N LYS A 149 -1.00 -4.34 20.33
CA LYS A 149 -0.49 -3.03 20.76
C LYS A 149 0.75 -2.70 19.96
N ALA A 150 0.67 -1.60 19.22
CA ALA A 150 1.79 -1.05 18.49
C ALA A 150 2.32 0.24 19.13
N ARG A 151 3.63 0.42 19.00
CA ARG A 151 4.28 1.73 19.07
C ARG A 151 4.71 2.12 17.67
N VAL A 152 4.34 3.31 17.24
CA VAL A 152 4.60 3.80 15.89
C VAL A 152 5.20 5.18 15.99
N GLU A 153 6.34 5.37 15.36
CA GLU A 153 7.02 6.64 15.24
C GLU A 153 6.74 7.21 13.85
N PHE A 154 6.15 8.39 13.81
CA PHE A 154 5.87 9.12 12.58
C PHE A 154 6.80 10.32 12.42
N ALA A 155 7.06 10.69 11.17
CA ALA A 155 7.56 12.00 10.80
C ALA A 155 6.50 12.72 9.97
N LYS A 156 6.35 14.04 10.15
CA LYS A 156 5.51 14.85 9.26
C LYS A 156 5.98 14.69 7.82
N PHE A 157 5.03 14.65 6.90
CA PHE A 157 5.30 14.47 5.48
C PHE A 157 4.30 15.25 4.63
N ASP A 158 4.63 15.52 3.37
CA ASP A 158 3.78 16.34 2.51
C ASP A 158 2.45 15.66 2.16
N ALA A 159 2.46 14.32 2.08
CA ALA A 159 1.28 13.49 1.88
C ALA A 159 1.15 12.43 2.97
N ASP A 160 -0.07 11.99 3.27
CA ASP A 160 -0.27 10.93 4.26
C ASP A 160 0.05 9.55 3.65
N LEU A 161 1.22 9.03 4.03
CA LEU A 161 1.71 7.71 3.62
C LEU A 161 1.65 6.70 4.77
N SER A 162 1.08 7.09 5.92
CA SER A 162 1.06 6.27 7.13
C SER A 162 0.31 4.96 6.94
N SER A 163 -0.81 5.01 6.22
CA SER A 163 -1.74 3.89 6.04
C SER A 163 -1.09 2.68 5.37
N PHE A 164 -0.15 2.89 4.44
CA PHE A 164 0.46 1.79 3.68
C PHE A 164 1.27 0.82 4.56
N VAL A 165 1.95 1.32 5.59
CA VAL A 165 2.65 0.45 6.56
C VAL A 165 1.74 0.00 7.68
N LEU A 166 0.85 0.88 8.15
CA LEU A 166 -0.12 0.51 9.18
C LEU A 166 -1.02 -0.67 8.74
N ASN A 167 -1.41 -0.72 7.46
CA ASN A 167 -2.15 -1.85 6.89
C ASN A 167 -1.38 -3.17 7.06
N LYS A 168 -0.06 -3.16 6.83
CA LYS A 168 0.80 -4.35 6.94
C LYS A 168 1.13 -4.69 8.40
N LEU A 169 1.24 -3.68 9.25
CA LEU A 169 1.54 -3.82 10.68
C LEU A 169 0.41 -4.52 11.46
N PHE A 170 -0.83 -4.24 11.08
CA PHE A 170 -2.03 -4.81 11.69
C PHE A 170 -2.68 -5.89 10.84
N ASP A 171 -2.18 -6.18 9.64
CA ASP A 171 -2.85 -7.02 8.65
C ASP A 171 -4.33 -6.63 8.48
N TYR A 172 -4.56 -5.33 8.28
CA TYR A 172 -5.89 -4.74 8.16
C TYR A 172 -5.91 -3.78 6.99
N GLN A 173 -6.64 -4.12 5.94
CA GLN A 173 -6.86 -3.20 4.82
C GLN A 173 -7.73 -2.03 5.27
N GLU A 174 -7.55 -0.88 4.63
CA GLU A 174 -8.32 0.33 4.89
C GLU A 174 -8.18 0.91 6.31
N ILE A 175 -6.99 0.77 6.94
CA ILE A 175 -6.76 1.31 8.29
C ILE A 175 -6.96 2.83 8.38
N TYR A 176 -6.78 3.54 7.26
CA TYR A 176 -7.06 4.98 7.13
C TYR A 176 -8.53 5.34 7.40
N LYS A 177 -9.46 4.38 7.30
CA LYS A 177 -10.88 4.59 7.68
C LYS A 177 -11.13 4.43 9.19
N LYS A 178 -10.16 3.90 9.94
CA LYS A 178 -10.26 3.61 11.38
C LYS A 178 -9.39 4.52 12.24
N LEU A 179 -8.29 5.00 11.67
CA LEU A 179 -7.34 5.88 12.32
C LEU A 179 -7.27 7.17 11.51
N ASP A 180 -7.54 8.27 12.20
CA ASP A 180 -7.39 9.61 11.66
C ASP A 180 -6.29 10.32 12.46
N PHE A 181 -5.35 10.92 11.73
CA PHE A 181 -4.23 11.64 12.31
C PHE A 181 -4.35 13.11 11.93
N LYS A 182 -3.92 14.01 12.84
CA LYS A 182 -4.09 15.46 12.64
C LYS A 182 -3.29 16.03 11.47
N GLU A 183 -2.28 15.31 11.00
CA GLU A 183 -1.29 15.77 10.04
C GLU A 183 -0.98 14.61 9.09
N ASN A 184 -0.43 14.98 7.93
CA ASN A 184 0.12 14.00 7.00
C ASN A 184 1.42 13.42 7.57
N TYR A 185 1.50 12.09 7.59
CA TYR A 185 2.62 11.39 8.20
C TYR A 185 3.18 10.30 7.30
N ILE A 186 4.45 9.98 7.54
CA ILE A 186 5.09 8.73 7.12
C ILE A 186 5.56 7.96 8.36
N VAL A 187 5.40 6.65 8.35
CA VAL A 187 5.93 5.78 9.42
C VAL A 187 7.46 5.73 9.29
N LYS A 188 8.20 6.18 10.29
CA LYS A 188 9.66 5.99 10.34
C LYS A 188 10.02 4.62 10.91
N SER A 189 9.32 4.24 11.98
CA SER A 189 9.43 2.92 12.56
C SER A 189 8.11 2.50 13.21
N ALA A 190 7.87 1.19 13.27
CA ALA A 190 6.70 0.64 13.94
C ALA A 190 7.06 -0.70 14.56
N THR A 191 6.47 -1.00 15.72
CA THR A 191 6.57 -2.32 16.35
C THR A 191 5.21 -2.70 16.92
N ASN A 192 4.69 -3.85 16.51
CA ASN A 192 3.43 -4.40 17.00
C ASN A 192 3.64 -5.76 17.66
N LYS A 193 2.97 -5.98 18.80
CA LYS A 193 2.99 -7.24 19.55
C LYS A 193 1.61 -7.88 19.49
N PHE A 194 1.55 -9.13 19.02
CA PHE A 194 0.31 -9.91 18.89
C PHE A 194 0.62 -11.41 18.99
N ASP A 195 -0.23 -12.20 19.65
CA ASP A 195 -0.18 -13.68 19.67
C ASP A 195 1.22 -14.31 19.87
N GLY A 196 2.01 -13.74 20.78
CA GLY A 196 3.38 -14.18 21.11
C GLY A 196 4.44 -13.85 20.04
N ALA A 197 4.08 -13.07 19.02
CA ALA A 197 4.95 -12.56 17.99
C ALA A 197 5.18 -11.04 18.14
N VAL A 198 6.31 -10.59 17.61
CA VAL A 198 6.63 -9.18 17.47
C VAL A 198 6.95 -8.93 16.00
N VAL A 199 6.23 -8.02 15.37
CA VAL A 199 6.55 -7.53 14.03
C VAL A 199 7.06 -6.10 14.14
N SER A 200 8.14 -5.80 13.43
CA SER A 200 8.69 -4.46 13.31
C SER A 200 8.80 -4.04 11.85
N TYR A 201 8.76 -2.73 11.61
CA TYR A 201 9.01 -2.09 10.34
C TYR A 201 9.91 -0.88 10.56
N LYS A 202 10.86 -0.66 9.65
CA LYS A 202 11.73 0.52 9.64
C LYS A 202 11.84 1.06 8.21
N LEU A 203 11.59 2.36 8.05
CA LEU A 203 11.73 3.03 6.76
C LEU A 203 13.22 3.15 6.40
N GLU A 204 13.58 2.61 5.25
CA GLU A 204 14.93 2.69 4.70
C GLU A 204 15.01 3.75 3.59
N ALA A 205 13.98 3.89 2.76
CA ALA A 205 13.92 4.92 1.72
C ALA A 205 12.49 5.36 1.40
N VAL A 206 12.34 6.64 1.09
CA VAL A 206 11.14 7.23 0.47
C VAL A 206 11.60 8.11 -0.67
N GLU A 207 11.17 7.79 -1.90
CA GLU A 207 11.62 8.50 -3.10
C GLU A 207 10.39 9.03 -3.86
N PRO A 208 10.31 10.33 -4.15
CA PRO A 208 9.22 10.87 -4.95
C PRO A 208 9.25 10.27 -6.36
N GLN A 209 8.08 9.94 -6.88
CA GLN A 209 7.86 9.40 -8.21
C GLN A 209 6.83 10.26 -8.95
N ASN A 210 6.75 10.01 -10.26
CA ASN A 210 5.66 10.50 -11.09
C ASN A 210 5.49 9.50 -12.23
N LEU A 211 4.95 8.33 -11.89
CA LEU A 211 4.88 7.18 -12.79
C LEU A 211 3.42 6.85 -13.10
N ASP A 212 3.08 6.92 -14.39
CA ASP A 212 1.77 6.50 -14.90
C ASP A 212 1.92 5.22 -15.71
N LEU A 213 1.49 4.09 -15.14
CA LEU A 213 1.44 2.82 -15.85
C LEU A 213 0.09 2.63 -16.51
N ILE A 214 0.12 2.52 -17.84
CA ILE A 214 -1.08 2.32 -18.67
C ILE A 214 -1.09 0.87 -19.14
N ILE A 215 -2.17 0.17 -18.80
CA ILE A 215 -2.44 -1.19 -19.27
C ILE A 215 -3.52 -1.08 -20.34
N SER A 216 -3.16 -1.43 -21.57
CA SER A 216 -4.05 -1.30 -22.71
C SER A 216 -5.11 -2.40 -22.74
N LYS A 217 -6.22 -2.16 -23.44
CA LYS A 217 -7.33 -3.13 -23.52
C LYS A 217 -6.89 -4.49 -24.08
N ASP A 218 -6.04 -4.49 -25.09
CA ASP A 218 -5.52 -5.70 -25.74
C ASP A 218 -4.61 -6.54 -24.83
N GLN A 219 -4.07 -5.93 -23.76
CA GLN A 219 -3.32 -6.59 -22.71
C GLN A 219 -4.23 -7.25 -21.65
N LEU A 220 -5.47 -6.77 -21.49
CA LEU A 220 -6.46 -7.31 -20.55
C LEU A 220 -7.16 -8.54 -21.15
N LYS A 221 -6.51 -9.70 -21.13
CA LYS A 221 -7.09 -10.98 -21.51
C LYS A 221 -7.42 -11.77 -20.24
N PHE A 222 -8.70 -12.10 -20.04
CA PHE A 222 -9.22 -12.92 -18.94
C PHE A 222 -9.68 -14.27 -19.47
#